data_AF-A0A2V4DLV4-F1
#
_entry.id   AF-A0A2V4DLV4-F1
#
_cell.length_a   1.000
_cell.length_b   1.000
_cell.length_c   1.000
_cell.angle_alpha   90.00
_cell.angle_beta   90.00
_cell.angle_gamma   90.00
#
_symmetry.space_group_name_H-M   'P 1'
#
loop_
_entity.id
_entity.type
_entity.pdbx_description
1 polymer ?
#
loop_
_entity_poly.entity_id
_entity_poly.type
_entity_poly.pdbx_seq_one_letter_code
_entity_poly.pdbx_strand_id
1 'polypeptide(L)'
;MKISNILTCAIVFILATGCVKNNMSKTKNNGKNIEVDPLTILKEQTEQNNPFVSNAKNQLLQLVGDKQFDSYIKKQGILDCKDDSNESSCVLNFYLNEFYKLKYDIQLKKVIEENQAEHKIELKKINPTDNNLNNYCQWSADFVAAVYSKDTENITNRYQPLFRMSEQDLAALKTKILKDNYSHFLIDENPSILDEMKTDYLENCLSSPKDNIINYINIFR
;
A
#
# COMPACT_ATOMS: atom_id res chain seq x y z
N MET A 1 -8.79 -28.12 -47.12
CA MET A 1 -8.50 -26.78 -46.56
C MET A 1 -8.73 -26.89 -45.05
N LYS A 2 -7.83 -26.62 -44.11
CA LYS A 2 -6.44 -26.12 -44.04
C LYS A 2 -5.85 -26.81 -42.77
N ILE A 3 -4.85 -27.68 -42.92
CA ILE A 3 -3.47 -27.51 -42.42
C ILE A 3 -3.38 -26.99 -40.97
N SER A 4 -2.90 -27.92 -40.15
CA SER A 4 -2.33 -27.85 -38.80
C SER A 4 -1.31 -26.72 -38.61
N ASN A 5 -1.16 -26.22 -37.37
CA ASN A 5 0.12 -25.67 -36.90
C ASN A 5 0.25 -25.90 -35.39
N ILE A 6 0.84 -27.05 -35.05
CA ILE A 6 1.51 -27.30 -33.79
C ILE A 6 2.82 -26.51 -33.86
N LEU A 7 2.93 -25.44 -33.09
CA LEU A 7 4.18 -24.69 -32.98
C LEU A 7 5.06 -25.34 -31.91
N THR A 8 5.72 -26.44 -32.29
CA THR A 8 6.97 -26.88 -31.67
C THR A 8 8.07 -25.92 -32.13
N CYS A 9 8.48 -24.98 -31.27
CA CYS A 9 9.71 -24.23 -31.51
C CYS A 9 10.90 -25.07 -31.05
N ALA A 10 11.72 -25.39 -32.04
CA ALA A 10 12.87 -26.25 -31.97
C ALA A 10 13.96 -25.71 -31.03
N ILE A 11 14.51 -26.62 -30.22
CA ILE A 11 15.82 -26.46 -29.59
C ILE A 11 16.85 -26.54 -30.72
N VAL A 12 17.44 -25.41 -31.08
CA VAL A 12 18.59 -25.38 -31.97
C VAL A 12 19.84 -25.59 -31.12
N PHE A 13 20.35 -26.82 -31.14
CA PHE A 13 21.73 -27.11 -30.75
C PHE A 13 22.67 -26.56 -31.83
N ILE A 14 23.39 -25.48 -31.50
CA ILE A 14 24.62 -25.13 -32.23
C ILE A 14 25.79 -25.60 -31.38
N LEU A 15 26.30 -26.78 -31.72
CA LEU A 15 27.67 -27.19 -31.43
C LEU A 15 28.48 -26.98 -32.70
N ALA A 16 29.51 -26.13 -32.65
CA ALA A 16 30.81 -26.39 -33.28
C ALA A 16 31.82 -25.28 -32.97
N THR A 17 32.82 -25.66 -32.16
CA THR A 17 34.26 -25.47 -32.36
C THR A 17 34.82 -24.09 -32.71
N GLY A 18 35.71 -23.60 -31.83
CA GLY A 18 36.72 -22.61 -32.18
C GLY A 18 37.49 -22.09 -30.98
N CYS A 19 38.44 -22.89 -30.46
CA CYS A 19 39.44 -22.41 -29.52
C CYS A 19 40.26 -21.27 -30.14
N VAL A 20 40.24 -20.07 -29.54
CA VAL A 20 41.42 -19.20 -29.51
C VAL A 20 41.65 -18.76 -28.07
N LYS A 21 42.62 -19.44 -27.46
CA LYS A 21 43.18 -19.10 -26.15
C LYS A 21 44.09 -17.88 -26.35
N ASN A 22 43.54 -16.67 -26.29
CA ASN A 22 44.36 -15.46 -26.17
C ASN A 22 44.74 -15.26 -24.70
N ASN A 23 45.97 -15.67 -24.38
CA ASN A 23 46.70 -15.23 -23.22
C ASN A 23 46.91 -13.70 -23.32
N MET A 24 45.96 -12.91 -22.82
CA MET A 24 46.30 -11.56 -22.34
C MET A 24 46.79 -11.69 -20.91
N SER A 25 48.12 -11.73 -20.80
CA SER A 25 48.91 -11.24 -19.68
C SER A 25 48.10 -10.39 -18.70
N LYS A 26 47.80 -10.95 -17.52
CA LYS A 26 47.50 -10.16 -16.33
C LYS A 26 48.77 -9.42 -15.96
N THR A 27 48.93 -8.20 -16.48
CA THR A 27 49.93 -7.26 -16.00
C THR A 27 49.61 -6.99 -14.54
N LYS A 28 50.43 -7.54 -13.63
CA LYS A 28 50.43 -7.20 -12.21
C LYS A 28 50.82 -5.74 -12.07
N ASN A 29 49.83 -4.86 -12.01
CA ASN A 29 50.04 -3.53 -11.44
C ASN A 29 49.89 -3.65 -9.92
N ASN A 30 51.03 -3.59 -9.23
CA ASN A 30 51.11 -3.16 -7.85
C ASN A 30 50.55 -1.72 -7.78
N GLY A 31 49.31 -1.58 -7.34
CA GLY A 31 48.68 -0.31 -7.03
C GLY A 31 47.76 -0.53 -5.83
N LYS A 32 47.81 0.39 -4.86
CA LYS A 32 47.01 0.43 -3.62
C LYS A 32 45.63 -0.23 -3.79
N ASN A 33 45.31 -1.22 -2.95
CA ASN A 33 43.94 -1.72 -2.78
C ASN A 33 43.06 -0.58 -2.25
N ILE A 34 42.48 0.19 -3.16
CA ILE A 34 41.30 1.00 -2.88
C ILE A 34 40.15 -0.01 -2.95
N GLU A 35 39.53 -0.30 -1.82
CA GLU A 35 38.31 -1.10 -1.78
C GLU A 35 37.22 -0.30 -2.50
N VAL A 36 36.99 -0.65 -3.78
CA VAL A 36 36.00 0.04 -4.61
C VAL A 36 34.61 -0.48 -4.22
N ASP A 37 33.67 0.44 -3.93
CA ASP A 37 32.29 0.13 -3.55
C ASP A 37 31.65 -0.80 -4.58
N PRO A 38 31.13 -1.99 -4.18
CA PRO A 38 30.52 -2.95 -5.09
C PRO A 38 29.41 -2.38 -5.97
N LEU A 39 28.66 -1.38 -5.46
CA LEU A 39 27.63 -0.70 -6.23
C LEU A 39 28.23 0.13 -7.37
N THR A 40 29.34 0.82 -7.14
CA THR A 40 30.01 1.63 -8.16
C THR A 40 30.45 0.76 -9.33
N ILE A 41 31.04 -0.41 -9.05
CA ILE A 41 31.46 -1.37 -10.07
C ILE A 41 30.25 -1.85 -10.89
N LEU A 42 29.18 -2.28 -10.19
CA LEU A 42 27.96 -2.77 -10.85
C LEU A 42 27.35 -1.70 -11.76
N LYS A 43 27.35 -0.43 -11.34
CA LYS A 43 26.85 0.69 -12.14
C LYS A 43 27.72 0.97 -13.36
N GLU A 44 29.04 0.98 -13.21
CA GLU A 44 29.96 1.18 -14.33
C GLU A 44 29.78 0.09 -15.40
N GLN A 45 29.59 -1.16 -14.99
CA GLN A 45 29.40 -2.28 -15.89
C GLN A 45 28.04 -2.24 -16.62
N THR A 46 26.97 -1.87 -15.92
CA THR A 46 25.59 -2.01 -16.43
C THR A 46 24.99 -0.70 -16.96
N GLU A 47 25.17 0.43 -16.29
CA GLU A 47 24.48 1.69 -16.62
C GLU A 47 25.15 2.45 -17.77
N GLN A 48 26.47 2.38 -17.88
CA GLN A 48 27.22 3.10 -18.92
C GLN A 48 27.07 2.45 -20.30
N ASN A 49 26.92 1.12 -20.32
CA ASN A 49 26.92 0.33 -21.55
C ASN A 49 25.51 -0.08 -22.02
N ASN A 50 24.47 0.17 -21.19
CA ASN A 50 23.09 -0.21 -21.51
C ASN A 50 22.12 0.99 -21.35
N PRO A 51 21.63 1.59 -22.46
CA PRO A 51 20.73 2.74 -22.38
C PRO A 51 19.37 2.41 -21.77
N PHE A 52 18.92 1.14 -21.81
CA PHE A 52 17.67 0.74 -21.17
C PHE A 52 17.80 0.73 -19.65
N VAL A 53 18.92 0.25 -19.14
CA VAL A 53 19.25 0.29 -17.70
C VAL A 53 19.32 1.74 -17.22
N SER A 54 20.03 2.60 -17.95
CA SER A 54 20.14 4.04 -17.63
C SER A 54 18.77 4.75 -17.63
N ASN A 55 17.89 4.42 -18.58
CA ASN A 55 16.53 4.96 -18.61
C ASN A 55 15.72 4.50 -17.40
N ALA A 56 15.68 3.20 -17.11
CA ALA A 56 14.96 2.65 -15.96
C ALA A 56 15.45 3.24 -14.62
N LYS A 57 16.76 3.40 -14.47
CA LYS A 57 17.38 4.10 -13.34
C LYS A 57 16.83 5.53 -13.20
N ASN A 58 16.83 6.30 -14.29
CA ASN A 58 16.39 7.69 -14.26
C ASN A 58 14.90 7.82 -13.90
N GLN A 59 14.07 6.86 -14.32
CA GLN A 59 12.67 6.81 -13.91
C GLN A 59 12.51 6.58 -12.41
N LEU A 60 13.25 5.61 -11.84
CA LEU A 60 13.25 5.37 -10.40
C LEU A 60 13.82 6.56 -9.62
N LEU A 61 14.89 7.18 -10.15
CA LEU A 61 15.55 8.35 -9.56
C LEU A 61 14.60 9.52 -9.39
N GLN A 62 13.69 9.75 -10.35
CA GLN A 62 12.68 10.80 -10.26
C GLN A 62 11.70 10.60 -9.10
N LEU A 63 11.45 9.35 -8.68
CA LEU A 63 10.57 9.04 -7.55
C LEU A 63 11.29 9.08 -6.21
N VAL A 64 12.50 8.54 -6.15
CA VAL A 64 13.28 8.39 -4.90
C VAL A 64 14.03 9.67 -4.53
N GLY A 65 14.46 10.44 -5.53
CA GLY A 65 15.30 11.61 -5.37
C GLY A 65 16.79 11.28 -5.26
N ASP A 66 17.62 12.14 -5.86
CA ASP A 66 19.06 11.93 -6.05
C ASP A 66 19.83 11.67 -4.75
N LYS A 67 19.54 12.44 -3.70
CA LYS A 67 20.25 12.35 -2.40
C LYS A 67 20.09 11.00 -1.69
N GLN A 68 19.02 10.25 -1.99
CA GLN A 68 18.69 9.00 -1.29
C GLN A 68 18.81 7.77 -2.19
N PHE A 69 19.06 7.96 -3.49
CA PHE A 69 18.95 6.91 -4.49
C PHE A 69 19.85 5.70 -4.19
N ASP A 70 21.13 5.93 -3.90
CA ASP A 70 22.09 4.85 -3.67
C ASP A 70 21.79 4.06 -2.39
N SER A 71 21.36 4.75 -1.34
CA SER A 71 20.93 4.10 -0.10
C SER A 71 19.67 3.26 -0.32
N TYR A 72 18.71 3.79 -1.08
CA TYR A 72 17.48 3.10 -1.44
C TYR A 72 17.77 1.81 -2.21
N ILE A 73 18.50 1.89 -3.32
CA ILE A 73 18.72 0.71 -4.18
C ILE A 73 19.58 -0.36 -3.51
N LYS A 74 20.54 0.03 -2.66
CA LYS A 74 21.28 -0.93 -1.81
C LYS A 74 20.34 -1.66 -0.86
N LYS A 75 19.45 -0.92 -0.18
CA LYS A 75 18.48 -1.50 0.75
C LYS A 75 17.50 -2.46 0.07
N GLN A 76 17.13 -2.17 -1.19
CA GLN A 76 16.21 -3.01 -1.96
C GLN A 76 16.90 -4.20 -2.65
N GLY A 77 18.22 -4.35 -2.52
CA GLY A 77 18.92 -5.56 -2.97
C GLY A 77 19.54 -5.48 -4.36
N ILE A 78 19.84 -4.30 -4.91
CA ILE A 78 20.48 -4.21 -6.24
C ILE A 78 21.81 -4.98 -6.33
N LEU A 79 22.50 -5.15 -5.20
CA LEU A 79 23.78 -5.87 -5.14
C LEU A 79 23.63 -7.37 -5.39
N ASP A 80 22.42 -7.92 -5.31
CA ASP A 80 22.15 -9.32 -5.65
C ASP A 80 22.37 -9.60 -7.14
N CYS A 81 22.39 -8.55 -7.98
CA CYS A 81 22.68 -8.65 -9.41
C CYS A 81 24.16 -8.80 -9.76
N LYS A 82 25.08 -8.63 -8.80
CA LYS A 82 26.53 -8.59 -9.06
C LYS A 82 27.08 -9.92 -9.58
N ASP A 83 26.53 -11.04 -9.13
CA ASP A 83 26.98 -12.38 -9.55
C ASP A 83 25.98 -13.02 -10.53
N ASP A 84 25.08 -12.23 -11.12
CA ASP A 84 24.10 -12.71 -12.09
C ASP A 84 24.76 -12.99 -13.45
N SER A 85 24.38 -14.11 -14.08
CA SER A 85 24.89 -14.49 -15.40
C SER A 85 24.63 -13.45 -16.50
N ASN A 86 23.67 -12.54 -16.29
CA ASN A 86 23.34 -11.39 -17.11
C ASN A 86 23.03 -10.18 -16.22
N GLU A 87 24.09 -9.64 -15.60
CA GLU A 87 24.06 -8.49 -14.70
C GLU A 87 23.19 -7.31 -15.22
N SER A 88 23.32 -6.96 -16.51
CA SER A 88 22.56 -5.87 -17.13
C SER A 88 21.04 -6.13 -17.13
N SER A 89 20.63 -7.37 -17.41
CA SER A 89 19.22 -7.76 -17.38
C SER A 89 18.68 -7.77 -15.96
N CYS A 90 19.47 -8.25 -14.99
CA CYS A 90 19.12 -8.22 -13.58
C CYS A 90 18.90 -6.78 -13.08
N VAL A 91 19.85 -5.88 -13.34
CA VAL A 91 19.76 -4.47 -12.92
C VAL A 91 18.61 -3.74 -13.61
N LEU A 92 18.35 -4.01 -14.90
CA LEU A 92 17.18 -3.47 -15.60
C LEU A 92 15.87 -3.88 -14.92
N ASN A 93 15.70 -5.17 -14.66
CA ASN A 93 14.51 -5.70 -14.01
C ASN A 93 14.33 -5.12 -12.60
N PHE A 94 15.42 -5.01 -11.85
CA PHE A 94 15.42 -4.38 -10.53
C PHE A 94 14.87 -2.94 -10.61
N TYR A 95 15.43 -2.09 -11.48
CA TYR A 95 14.99 -0.70 -11.59
C TYR A 95 13.54 -0.56 -12.05
N LEU A 96 13.10 -1.37 -13.01
CA LEU A 96 11.72 -1.34 -13.49
C LEU A 96 10.73 -1.79 -12.40
N ASN A 97 11.03 -2.87 -11.69
CA ASN A 97 10.18 -3.40 -10.64
C ASN A 97 10.00 -2.38 -9.51
N GLU A 98 11.10 -1.80 -9.04
CA GLU A 98 11.05 -0.79 -7.97
C GLU A 98 10.34 0.49 -8.42
N PHE A 99 10.52 0.90 -9.68
CA PHE A 99 9.82 2.05 -10.23
C PHE A 99 8.30 1.82 -10.26
N TYR A 100 7.84 0.69 -10.79
CA TYR A 100 6.40 0.42 -10.88
C TYR A 100 5.75 0.25 -9.51
N LYS A 101 6.45 -0.36 -8.55
CA LYS A 101 6.00 -0.48 -7.16
C LYS A 101 5.78 0.90 -6.52
N LEU A 102 6.80 1.76 -6.54
CA LEU A 102 6.70 3.10 -5.96
C LEU A 102 5.69 3.98 -6.69
N LYS A 103 5.65 3.92 -8.03
CA LYS A 103 4.69 4.67 -8.82
C LYS A 103 3.25 4.32 -8.44
N TYR A 104 2.97 3.03 -8.25
CA TYR A 104 1.66 2.56 -7.82
C TYR A 104 1.32 3.03 -6.41
N ASP A 105 2.24 2.92 -5.46
CA ASP A 105 2.05 3.39 -4.09
C ASP A 105 1.76 4.90 -4.02
N ILE A 106 2.48 5.71 -4.81
CA ILE A 106 2.25 7.16 -4.92
C ILE A 106 0.86 7.46 -5.52
N GLN A 107 0.47 6.74 -6.56
CA GLN A 107 -0.86 6.90 -7.17
C GLN A 107 -1.98 6.56 -6.20
N LEU A 108 -1.86 5.46 -5.45
CA LEU A 108 -2.82 5.09 -4.41
C LEU A 108 -2.91 6.17 -3.32
N LYS A 109 -1.75 6.63 -2.81
CA LYS A 109 -1.71 7.69 -1.80
C LYS A 109 -2.41 8.96 -2.30
N LYS A 110 -2.16 9.36 -3.55
CA LYS A 110 -2.80 10.53 -4.16
C LYS A 110 -4.32 10.39 -4.22
N VAL A 111 -4.83 9.23 -4.67
CA VAL A 111 -6.29 8.98 -4.71
C VAL A 111 -6.90 9.03 -3.30
N ILE A 112 -6.22 8.47 -2.31
CA ILE A 112 -6.68 8.53 -0.90
C ILE A 112 -6.72 9.98 -0.42
N GLU A 113 -5.67 10.76 -0.66
CA GLU A 113 -5.60 12.17 -0.25
C GLU A 113 -6.65 13.04 -0.94
N GLU A 114 -6.89 12.83 -2.24
CA GLU A 114 -7.94 13.51 -3.01
C GLU A 114 -9.33 13.18 -2.45
N ASN A 115 -9.64 11.89 -2.23
CA ASN A 115 -10.90 11.47 -1.63
C ASN A 115 -11.10 12.04 -0.22
N GLN A 116 -10.04 12.08 0.61
CA GLN A 116 -10.09 12.68 1.93
C GLN A 116 -10.32 14.19 1.87
N ALA A 117 -9.70 14.89 0.91
CA ALA A 117 -9.90 16.32 0.71
C ALA A 117 -11.33 16.62 0.25
N GLU A 118 -11.87 15.85 -0.70
CA GLU A 118 -13.26 15.95 -1.14
C GLU A 118 -14.23 15.73 0.03
N HIS A 119 -14.00 14.67 0.83
CA HIS A 119 -14.79 14.40 2.02
C HIS A 119 -14.78 15.57 3.02
N LYS A 120 -13.60 16.17 3.28
CA LYS A 120 -13.49 17.35 4.16
C LYS A 120 -14.22 18.58 3.62
N ILE A 121 -14.20 18.80 2.30
CA ILE A 121 -14.93 19.90 1.66
C ILE A 121 -16.43 19.69 1.84
N GLU A 122 -16.92 18.48 1.63
CA GLU A 122 -18.32 18.13 1.80
C GLU A 122 -18.80 18.28 3.25
N LEU A 123 -17.99 17.87 4.24
CA LEU A 123 -18.26 18.09 5.66
C LEU A 123 -18.37 19.58 6.05
N LYS A 124 -17.69 20.48 5.34
CA LYS A 124 -17.77 21.93 5.59
C LYS A 124 -19.06 22.55 5.10
N LYS A 125 -19.77 21.92 4.16
CA LYS A 125 -21.06 22.40 3.63
C LYS A 125 -22.23 22.14 4.58
N ILE A 126 -22.03 21.29 5.58
CA ILE A 126 -23.06 20.91 6.55
C ILE A 126 -23.02 21.85 7.75
N ASN A 127 -24.15 22.52 8.03
CA ASN A 127 -24.34 23.34 9.22
C ASN A 127 -25.38 22.69 10.17
N PRO A 128 -24.95 21.80 11.09
CA PRO A 128 -25.85 21.11 12.00
C PRO A 128 -26.32 22.03 13.13
N THR A 129 -27.49 21.78 13.69
CA THR A 129 -27.90 22.38 14.97
C THR A 129 -27.40 21.52 16.14
N ASP A 130 -27.29 22.07 17.34
CA ASP A 130 -26.88 21.31 18.54
C ASP A 130 -27.80 20.10 18.80
N ASN A 131 -29.11 20.29 18.58
CA ASN A 131 -30.07 19.20 18.71
C ASN A 131 -29.85 18.08 17.67
N ASN A 132 -29.51 18.47 16.44
CA ASN A 132 -29.20 17.57 15.36
C ASN A 132 -27.91 16.78 15.65
N LEU A 133 -26.86 17.44 16.17
CA LEU A 133 -25.62 16.81 16.62
C LEU A 133 -25.85 15.82 17.76
N ASN A 134 -26.63 16.21 18.77
CA ASN A 134 -26.98 15.35 19.89
C ASN A 134 -27.70 14.09 19.41
N ASN A 135 -28.70 14.24 18.53
CA ASN A 135 -29.43 13.09 17.98
C ASN A 135 -28.51 12.17 17.17
N TYR A 136 -27.64 12.73 16.33
CA TYR A 136 -26.67 11.95 15.57
C TYR A 136 -25.72 11.16 16.47
N CYS A 137 -25.13 11.82 17.47
CA CYS A 137 -24.19 11.16 18.37
C CYS A 137 -24.89 10.10 19.23
N GLN A 138 -26.13 10.38 19.66
CA GLN A 138 -26.95 9.41 20.36
C GLN A 138 -27.23 8.18 19.50
N TRP A 139 -27.73 8.36 18.27
CA TRP A 139 -27.98 7.24 17.35
C TRP A 139 -26.70 6.48 16.99
N SER A 140 -25.58 7.18 16.92
CA SER A 140 -24.28 6.57 16.63
C SER A 140 -23.83 5.69 17.79
N ALA A 141 -23.97 6.17 19.03
CA ALA A 141 -23.71 5.39 20.24
C ALA A 141 -24.65 4.19 20.38
N ASP A 142 -25.95 4.40 20.14
CA ASP A 142 -26.97 3.35 20.15
C ASP A 142 -26.66 2.26 19.10
N PHE A 143 -26.18 2.66 17.93
CA PHE A 143 -25.83 1.73 16.87
C PHE A 143 -24.60 0.90 17.20
N VAL A 144 -23.54 1.52 17.72
CA VAL A 144 -22.35 0.78 18.18
C VAL A 144 -22.73 -0.22 19.28
N ALA A 145 -23.56 0.20 20.23
CA ALA A 145 -24.08 -0.68 21.28
C ALA A 145 -24.89 -1.86 20.70
N ALA A 146 -25.75 -1.61 19.71
CA ALA A 146 -26.49 -2.66 19.01
C ALA A 146 -25.56 -3.67 18.31
N VAL A 147 -24.42 -3.22 17.77
CA VAL A 147 -23.43 -4.12 17.18
C VAL A 147 -22.74 -4.97 18.25
N TYR A 148 -22.36 -4.40 19.39
CA TYR A 148 -21.79 -5.16 20.51
C TYR A 148 -22.76 -6.20 21.08
N SER A 149 -24.05 -5.86 21.22
CA SER A 149 -25.10 -6.76 21.70
C SER A 149 -25.64 -7.72 20.64
N LYS A 150 -25.15 -7.63 19.39
CA LYS A 150 -25.60 -8.43 18.25
C LYS A 150 -27.11 -8.29 17.97
N ASP A 151 -27.67 -7.10 18.22
CA ASP A 151 -29.07 -6.77 17.93
C ASP A 151 -29.25 -6.57 16.42
N THR A 152 -29.32 -7.68 15.69
CA THR A 152 -29.42 -7.69 14.23
C THR A 152 -30.68 -7.01 13.72
N GLU A 153 -31.77 -7.03 14.50
CA GLU A 153 -33.04 -6.42 14.11
C GLU A 153 -32.90 -4.89 14.05
N ASN A 154 -32.41 -4.25 15.12
CA ASN A 154 -32.19 -2.81 15.11
C ASN A 154 -31.08 -2.40 14.14
N ILE A 155 -30.02 -3.21 14.00
CA ILE A 155 -28.95 -2.94 13.02
C ILE A 155 -29.54 -2.86 11.61
N THR A 156 -30.29 -3.87 11.17
CA THR A 156 -30.75 -3.97 9.78
C THR A 156 -31.97 -3.09 9.51
N ASN A 157 -32.92 -3.00 10.44
CA ASN A 157 -34.18 -2.30 10.19
C ASN A 157 -34.13 -0.80 10.51
N ARG A 158 -33.22 -0.38 11.40
CA ARG A 158 -33.15 1.01 11.88
C ARG A 158 -31.84 1.68 11.52
N TYR A 159 -30.71 1.19 12.01
CA TYR A 159 -29.47 1.94 11.95
C TYR A 159 -28.79 1.90 10.58
N GLN A 160 -28.72 0.74 9.94
CA GLN A 160 -28.15 0.63 8.59
C GLN A 160 -28.87 1.56 7.59
N PRO A 161 -30.21 1.61 7.53
CA PRO A 161 -30.93 2.58 6.70
C PRO A 161 -30.69 4.03 7.13
N LEU A 162 -30.73 4.32 8.43
CA LEU A 162 -30.56 5.68 8.98
C LEU A 162 -29.23 6.30 8.58
N PHE A 163 -28.15 5.53 8.66
CA PHE A 163 -26.81 5.98 8.29
C PHE A 163 -26.48 5.77 6.79
N ARG A 164 -27.44 5.27 6.01
CA ARG A 164 -27.30 4.90 4.60
C ARG A 164 -26.03 4.07 4.34
N MET A 165 -25.78 3.09 5.21
CA MET A 165 -24.59 2.25 5.12
C MET A 165 -24.76 1.19 4.04
N SER A 166 -23.74 1.00 3.20
CA SER A 166 -23.68 -0.16 2.32
C SER A 166 -23.48 -1.45 3.14
N GLU A 167 -23.76 -2.59 2.53
CA GLU A 167 -23.47 -3.89 3.16
C GLU A 167 -21.98 -4.03 3.49
N GLN A 168 -21.10 -3.48 2.64
CA GLN A 168 -19.66 -3.48 2.85
C GLN A 168 -19.25 -2.62 4.06
N ASP A 169 -19.83 -1.43 4.20
CA ASP A 169 -19.57 -0.54 5.35
C ASP A 169 -19.98 -1.22 6.66
N LEU A 170 -21.16 -1.87 6.66
CA LEU A 170 -21.66 -2.59 7.82
C LEU A 170 -20.77 -3.80 8.17
N ALA A 171 -20.32 -4.55 7.16
CA ALA A 171 -19.41 -5.67 7.35
C ALA A 171 -18.05 -5.22 7.91
N ALA A 172 -17.51 -4.11 7.42
CA ALA A 172 -16.28 -3.51 7.93
C ALA A 172 -16.41 -3.08 9.40
N LEU A 173 -17.52 -2.42 9.76
CA LEU A 173 -17.81 -2.02 11.14
C LEU A 173 -17.92 -3.23 12.07
N LYS A 174 -18.72 -4.25 11.68
CA LYS A 174 -18.85 -5.50 12.45
C LYS A 174 -17.50 -6.17 12.65
N THR A 175 -16.66 -6.21 11.61
CA THR A 175 -15.31 -6.79 11.70
C THR A 175 -14.41 -6.02 12.65
N LYS A 176 -14.49 -4.69 12.68
CA LYS A 176 -13.73 -3.86 13.61
C LYS A 176 -14.14 -4.13 15.06
N ILE A 177 -15.45 -4.17 15.32
CA ILE A 177 -16.00 -4.43 16.65
C ILE A 177 -15.67 -5.85 17.12
N LEU A 178 -15.81 -6.86 16.26
CA LEU A 178 -15.43 -8.24 16.56
C LEU A 178 -13.95 -8.42 16.94
N LYS A 179 -13.08 -7.49 16.51
CA LYS A 179 -11.65 -7.50 16.86
C LYS A 179 -11.34 -6.73 18.14
N ASP A 180 -12.32 -6.02 18.71
CA ASP A 180 -12.18 -5.32 19.98
C ASP A 180 -12.37 -6.28 21.17
N ASN A 181 -11.38 -7.15 21.34
CA ASN A 181 -11.38 -8.18 22.39
C ASN A 181 -11.47 -7.58 23.80
N TYR A 182 -10.98 -6.36 24.00
CA TYR A 182 -10.99 -5.71 25.30
C TYR A 182 -12.40 -5.25 25.67
N SER A 183 -13.08 -4.56 24.76
CA SER A 183 -14.48 -4.16 24.94
C SER A 183 -15.39 -5.39 25.12
N HIS A 184 -15.18 -6.45 24.34
CA HIS A 184 -15.93 -7.70 24.51
C HIS A 184 -15.71 -8.34 25.89
N PHE A 185 -14.45 -8.43 26.35
CA PHE A 185 -14.15 -8.91 27.69
C PHE A 185 -14.86 -8.10 28.78
N LEU A 186 -14.81 -6.77 28.70
CA LEU A 186 -15.47 -5.90 29.66
C LEU A 186 -16.99 -6.12 29.71
N ILE A 187 -17.63 -6.24 28.54
CA ILE A 187 -19.08 -6.46 28.43
C ILE A 187 -19.47 -7.86 28.93
N ASP A 188 -18.67 -8.88 28.63
CA ASP A 188 -18.94 -10.26 29.08
C ASP A 188 -18.84 -10.38 30.61
N GLU A 189 -17.88 -9.68 31.23
CA GLU A 189 -17.72 -9.65 32.70
C GLU A 189 -18.76 -8.77 33.40
N ASN A 190 -19.17 -7.66 32.77
CA ASN A 190 -20.18 -6.76 33.30
C ASN A 190 -21.04 -6.15 32.17
N PRO A 191 -22.19 -6.74 31.83
CA PRO A 191 -23.03 -6.25 30.73
C PRO A 191 -23.50 -4.80 30.87
N SER A 192 -23.58 -4.26 32.10
CA SER A 192 -23.96 -2.86 32.32
C SER A 192 -22.90 -1.86 31.84
N ILE A 193 -21.66 -2.30 31.64
CA ILE A 193 -20.58 -1.44 31.14
C ILE A 193 -20.83 -0.96 29.72
N LEU A 194 -21.74 -1.62 28.99
CA LEU A 194 -22.15 -1.18 27.67
C LEU A 194 -22.81 0.22 27.70
N ASP A 195 -23.53 0.55 28.78
CA ASP A 195 -24.12 1.87 28.97
C ASP A 195 -23.07 2.95 29.30
N GLU A 196 -22.01 2.57 30.02
CA GLU A 196 -20.86 3.44 30.29
C GLU A 196 -20.08 3.69 28.99
N MET A 197 -19.75 2.64 28.24
CA MET A 197 -19.10 2.75 26.92
C MET A 197 -19.92 3.60 25.94
N LYS A 198 -21.24 3.50 25.99
CA LYS A 198 -22.15 4.30 25.18
C LYS A 198 -22.10 5.79 25.57
N THR A 199 -22.03 6.07 26.87
CA THR A 199 -21.86 7.45 27.39
C THR A 199 -20.52 8.02 26.93
N ASP A 200 -19.43 7.25 27.09
CA ASP A 200 -18.10 7.65 26.62
C ASP A 200 -18.09 7.91 25.10
N TYR A 201 -18.75 7.06 24.32
CA TYR A 201 -18.87 7.27 22.88
C TYR A 201 -19.62 8.56 22.55
N LEU A 202 -20.72 8.84 23.24
CA LEU A 202 -21.53 10.04 23.05
C LEU A 202 -20.70 11.29 23.34
N GLU A 203 -19.99 11.35 24.47
CA GLU A 203 -19.13 12.48 24.83
C GLU A 203 -18.02 12.71 23.80
N ASN A 204 -17.34 11.63 23.39
CA ASN A 204 -16.31 11.69 22.36
C ASN A 204 -16.89 12.17 21.02
N CYS A 205 -18.07 11.69 20.64
CA CYS A 205 -18.77 12.14 19.44
C CYS A 205 -19.13 13.62 19.51
N LEU A 206 -19.64 14.11 20.64
CA LEU A 206 -19.99 15.52 20.78
C LEU A 206 -18.76 16.44 20.71
N SER A 207 -17.59 15.95 21.15
CA SER A 207 -16.33 16.69 21.05
C SER A 207 -15.81 16.82 19.61
N SER A 208 -16.02 15.80 18.76
CA SER A 208 -15.70 15.84 17.33
C SER A 208 -16.68 15.00 16.49
N PRO A 209 -17.87 15.54 16.19
CA PRO A 209 -18.94 14.74 15.58
C PRO A 209 -18.63 14.39 14.11
N LYS A 210 -17.82 15.21 13.45
CA LYS A 210 -17.40 15.04 12.04
C LYS A 210 -16.34 13.97 11.85
N ASP A 211 -15.55 13.67 12.89
CA ASP A 211 -14.51 12.63 12.86
C ASP A 211 -15.01 11.29 13.44
N ASN A 212 -16.32 11.20 13.72
CA ASN A 212 -16.93 10.01 14.27
C ASN A 212 -16.96 8.87 13.24
N ILE A 213 -16.94 7.62 13.73
CA ILE A 213 -16.80 6.39 12.94
C ILE A 213 -17.96 6.19 11.95
N ILE A 214 -19.12 6.79 12.21
CA ILE A 214 -20.34 6.59 11.44
C ILE A 214 -20.54 7.76 10.46
N ASN A 215 -21.21 7.51 9.32
CA ASN A 215 -21.24 8.42 8.19
C ASN A 215 -22.06 9.72 8.47
N TYR A 216 -21.44 10.66 9.17
CA TYR A 216 -21.96 11.97 9.57
C TYR A 216 -22.62 12.72 8.41
N ILE A 217 -22.01 12.65 7.23
CA ILE A 217 -22.49 13.33 6.02
C ILE A 217 -23.89 12.86 5.63
N ASN A 218 -24.20 11.58 5.79
CA ASN A 218 -25.45 11.00 5.28
C ASN A 218 -26.69 11.40 6.09
N ILE A 219 -26.52 11.83 7.33
CA ILE A 219 -27.63 12.25 8.21
C ILE A 219 -27.96 13.72 8.04
N PHE A 220 -26.95 14.55 7.75
CA PHE A 220 -27.11 16.01 7.69
C PHE A 220 -27.11 16.59 6.27
N ARG A 221 -27.08 15.72 5.24
CA ARG A 221 -27.36 16.08 3.84
C ARG A 221 -28.81 15.78 3.49
#